data_AF-A0A7X8J0L9-F1
#
_entry.id   AF-A0A7X8J0L9-F1
#
_cell.length_a   1.000
_cell.length_b   1.000
_cell.length_c   1.000
_cell.angle_alpha   90.00
_cell.angle_beta   90.00
_cell.angle_gamma   90.00
#
_symmetry.space_group_name_H-M   'P 1'
#
loop_
_entity.id
_entity.type
_entity.pdbx_description
1 polymer ?
#
loop_
_entity_poly.entity_id
_entity_poly.type
_entity_poly.pdbx_seq_one_letter_code
_entity_poly.pdbx_strand_id
1 'polypeptide(L)'
;MAYIIYLTITKQWVKVREFAYQTMLLAERTFANQDGEIKFDFVVRIVYKYLPSWFKMFFTEEHLRRLIQEWYDLAKDFLDDGQINSSS
;
A
#
# COMPACT_ATOMS: atom_id res chain seq x y z
N MET A 1 16.82 -12.01 21.20
CA MET A 1 16.37 -10.62 20.96
C MET A 1 16.11 -10.29 19.49
N ALA A 2 17.03 -10.60 18.56
CA ALA A 2 16.84 -10.32 17.12
C ALA A 2 15.53 -10.90 16.54
N TYR A 3 15.15 -12.12 16.95
CA TYR A 3 13.91 -12.76 16.50
C TYR A 3 12.63 -12.00 16.87
N ILE A 4 12.56 -11.42 18.08
CA ILE A 4 11.39 -10.66 18.54
C ILE A 4 11.28 -9.35 17.76
N ILE A 5 12.40 -8.71 17.46
CA ILE A 5 12.47 -7.49 16.65
C ILE A 5 12.00 -7.80 15.21
N TYR A 6 12.50 -8.89 14.61
CA TYR A 6 12.07 -9.35 13.30
C TYR A 6 10.57 -9.62 13.23
N LEU A 7 10.02 -10.35 14.21
CA LEU A 7 8.58 -10.61 14.30
C LEU A 7 7.75 -9.33 14.47
N THR A 8 8.28 -8.33 15.18
CA THR A 8 7.58 -7.06 15.37
C THR A 8 7.54 -6.26 14.07
N ILE A 9 8.66 -6.19 13.35
CA ILE A 9 8.76 -5.49 12.06
C ILE A 9 7.84 -6.14 11.02
N THR A 10 7.89 -7.47 10.90
CA THR A 10 7.03 -8.22 9.95
C THR A 10 5.54 -8.05 10.26
N LYS A 11 5.13 -8.12 11.53
CA LYS A 11 3.73 -7.86 11.92
C LYS A 11 3.29 -6.42 11.61
N GLN A 12 4.16 -5.43 11.80
CA GLN A 12 3.84 -4.05 11.43
C GLN A 12 3.69 -3.89 9.92
N TRP A 13 4.57 -4.51 9.13
CA TRP A 13 4.46 -4.49 7.67
C TRP A 13 3.16 -5.09 7.15
N VAL A 14 2.73 -6.23 7.70
CA VAL A 14 1.45 -6.86 7.33
C VAL A 14 0.29 -5.91 7.57
N LYS A 15 0.28 -5.21 8.73
CA LYS A 15 -0.76 -4.22 9.04
C LYS A 15 -0.76 -3.02 8.10
N VAL A 16 0.42 -2.51 7.72
CA VAL A 16 0.52 -1.40 6.77
C VAL A 16 -0.04 -1.80 5.40
N ARG A 17 0.28 -3.01 4.94
CA ARG A 17 -0.24 -3.52 3.67
C ARG A 17 -1.76 -3.71 3.71
N GLU A 18 -2.28 -4.32 4.78
CA GLU A 18 -3.72 -4.46 4.99
C GLU A 18 -4.43 -3.10 5.02
N PHE A 19 -3.87 -2.13 5.73
CA PHE A 19 -4.39 -0.77 5.78
C PHE A 19 -4.36 -0.09 4.40
N ALA A 20 -3.30 -0.30 3.60
CA ALA A 20 -3.23 0.23 2.25
C ALA A 20 -4.35 -0.32 1.35
N TYR A 21 -4.63 -1.63 1.39
CA TYR A 21 -5.75 -2.21 0.65
C TYR A 21 -7.11 -1.68 1.10
N GLN A 22 -7.33 -1.55 2.42
CA GLN A 22 -8.55 -0.94 2.93
C GLN A 22 -8.70 0.50 2.45
N THR A 23 -7.60 1.25 2.39
CA THR A 23 -7.60 2.63 1.90
C THR A 23 -7.86 2.69 0.39
N MET A 24 -7.34 1.76 -0.40
CA MET A 24 -7.65 1.65 -1.83
C MET A 24 -9.14 1.40 -2.05
N LEU A 25 -9.74 0.46 -1.31
CA LEU A 25 -11.18 0.20 -1.36
C LEU A 25 -12.00 1.42 -0.91
N LEU A 26 -11.52 2.16 0.08
CA LEU A 26 -12.16 3.40 0.52
C LEU A 26 -12.10 4.45 -0.60
N ALA A 27 -10.95 4.63 -1.25
CA ALA A 27 -10.79 5.56 -2.35
C ALA A 27 -11.71 5.21 -3.53
N GLU A 28 -11.83 3.92 -3.87
CA GLU A 28 -12.77 3.43 -4.90
C GLU A 28 -14.23 3.76 -4.58
N ARG A 29 -14.63 3.71 -3.30
CA ARG A 29 -16.00 4.05 -2.86
C ARG A 29 -16.26 5.55 -2.75
N THR A 30 -15.22 6.33 -2.44
CA THR A 30 -15.33 7.77 -2.19
C THR A 30 -15.25 8.59 -3.47
N PHE A 31 -14.42 8.18 -4.43
CA PHE A 31 -14.17 8.93 -5.66
C PHE A 31 -14.77 8.23 -6.88
N ALA A 32 -15.18 9.00 -7.88
CA ALA A 32 -15.70 8.46 -9.13
C ALA A 32 -14.62 7.71 -9.93
N ASN A 33 -15.03 6.78 -10.79
CA ASN A 33 -14.11 5.92 -11.56
C ASN A 33 -13.15 6.68 -12.49
N GLN A 34 -13.43 7.95 -12.78
CA GLN A 34 -12.63 8.76 -13.71
C GLN A 34 -11.44 9.47 -13.01
N ASP A 35 -11.34 9.38 -11.68
CA ASP A 35 -10.39 10.13 -10.86
C ASP A 35 -9.25 9.24 -10.31
N GLY A 36 -8.66 8.40 -11.16
CA GLY A 36 -7.64 7.42 -10.75
C GLY A 36 -6.42 8.03 -10.04
N GLU A 37 -5.91 9.16 -10.54
CA GLU A 37 -4.78 9.86 -9.89
C GLU A 37 -5.15 10.42 -8.52
N ILE A 38 -6.36 10.94 -8.35
CA ILE A 38 -6.83 11.50 -7.08
C ILE A 38 -7.02 10.37 -6.05
N LYS A 39 -7.60 9.23 -6.47
CA LYS A 39 -7.71 8.03 -5.65
C LYS A 39 -6.34 7.58 -5.15
N PHE A 40 -5.38 7.50 -6.06
CA PHE A 40 -4.02 7.08 -5.73
C PHE A 40 -3.33 8.05 -4.77
N ASP A 41 -3.38 9.36 -5.05
CA ASP A 41 -2.78 10.38 -4.17
C ASP A 41 -3.42 10.36 -2.76
N PHE A 42 -4.74 10.16 -2.69
CA PHE A 42 -5.45 9.98 -1.42
C PHE A 42 -4.93 8.77 -0.64
N VAL A 43 -4.77 7.61 -1.30
CA VAL A 43 -4.22 6.39 -0.68
C VAL A 43 -2.80 6.64 -0.16
N VAL A 44 -1.93 7.23 -0.98
CA VAL A 44 -0.55 7.53 -0.60
C VAL A 44 -0.48 8.42 0.63
N ARG A 45 -1.27 9.51 0.67
CA ARG A 45 -1.30 10.42 1.82
C ARG A 45 -1.79 9.75 3.09
N ILE A 46 -2.86 8.96 3.01
CA ILE A 46 -3.46 8.28 4.17
C ILE A 46 -2.48 7.22 4.72
N VAL A 47 -1.90 6.39 3.85
CA VAL A 47 -0.93 5.35 4.23
C VAL A 47 0.34 5.98 4.76
N TYR A 48 0.85 7.05 4.15
CA TYR A 48 2.00 7.79 4.67
C TYR A 48 1.73 8.38 6.05
N LYS A 49 0.53 8.92 6.29
CA LYS A 49 0.14 9.43 7.60
C LYS A 49 0.11 8.32 8.66
N TYR A 50 -0.39 7.14 8.31
CA TYR A 50 -0.48 5.98 9.18
C TYR A 50 0.87 5.29 9.44
N LEU A 51 1.83 5.47 8.52
CA LEU A 51 3.16 4.88 8.63
C LEU A 51 3.84 5.30 9.96
N PRO A 52 4.43 4.37 10.72
CA PRO A 52 5.17 4.71 11.92
C PRO A 52 6.32 5.68 11.62
N SER A 53 6.58 6.65 12.51
CA SER A 53 7.62 7.66 12.28
C SER A 53 9.01 7.07 12.06
N TRP A 54 9.31 5.92 12.68
CA TRP A 54 10.58 5.22 12.46
C TRP A 54 10.69 4.66 11.04
N PHE A 55 9.59 4.25 10.40
CA PHE A 55 9.60 3.85 8.99
C PHE A 55 9.83 5.04 8.06
N LYS A 56 9.27 6.22 8.36
CA LYS A 56 9.51 7.44 7.58
C LYS A 56 10.97 7.89 7.56
N MET A 57 11.75 7.46 8.56
CA MET A 57 13.18 7.71 8.60
C MET A 57 13.96 6.89 7.55
N PHE A 58 13.42 5.74 7.12
CA PHE A 58 14.04 4.87 6.13
C PHE A 58 13.42 4.99 4.74
N PHE A 59 12.15 5.37 4.64
CA PHE A 59 11.41 5.47 3.38
C PHE A 59 11.04 6.93 3.09
N THR A 60 11.49 7.44 1.93
CA THR A 60 11.01 8.73 1.41
C THR A 60 9.61 8.60 0.80
N GLU A 61 8.92 9.72 0.62
CA GLU A 61 7.59 9.76 0.01
C GLU A 61 7.57 9.11 -1.39
N GLU A 62 8.60 9.35 -2.20
CA GLU A 62 8.84 8.69 -3.49
C GLU A 62 8.84 7.17 -3.39
N HIS A 63 9.53 6.60 -2.39
CA HIS A 63 9.58 5.16 -2.18
C HIS A 63 8.20 4.62 -1.81
N LEU A 64 7.47 5.32 -0.93
CA LEU A 64 6.13 4.90 -0.55
C LEU A 64 5.16 4.96 -1.74
N ARG A 65 5.28 5.99 -2.59
CA ARG A 65 4.49 6.13 -3.81
C ARG A 65 4.71 4.93 -4.73
N ARG A 66 5.97 4.55 -5.01
CA ARG A 66 6.29 3.37 -5.82
C ARG A 66 5.77 2.08 -5.20
N LEU A 67 5.94 1.90 -3.89
CA LEU A 67 5.51 0.71 -3.19
C LEU A 67 3.98 0.55 -3.18
N ILE A 68 3.23 1.65 -3.03
CA ILE A 68 1.77 1.64 -3.14
C ILE A 68 1.33 1.41 -4.58
N GLN A 69 2.06 1.92 -5.58
CA GLN A 69 1.81 1.63 -6.99
C GLN A 69 1.96 0.14 -7.27
N GLU A 70 3.06 -0.49 -6.82
CA GLU A 70 3.26 -1.94 -6.96
C GLU A 70 2.13 -2.75 -6.28
N TRP A 71 1.67 -2.32 -5.11
CA TRP A 71 0.53 -2.97 -4.44
C TRP A 71 -0.79 -2.77 -5.18
N TYR A 72 -0.97 -1.62 -5.81
CA TYR A 72 -2.15 -1.32 -6.63
C TYR A 72 -2.16 -2.19 -7.89
N ASP A 73 -1.02 -2.28 -8.58
CA ASP A 73 -0.84 -3.12 -9.75
C ASP A 73 -1.02 -4.59 -9.39
N LEU A 74 -0.46 -5.05 -8.27
CA LEU A 74 -0.68 -6.41 -7.76
C LEU A 74 -2.15 -6.68 -7.42
N ALA A 75 -2.84 -5.72 -6.80
CA ALA A 75 -4.26 -5.86 -6.47
C ALA A 75 -5.13 -5.90 -7.73
N LYS A 76 -4.77 -5.12 -8.76
CA LYS A 76 -5.45 -5.10 -10.05
C LYS A 76 -5.21 -6.40 -10.81
N ASP A 77 -3.97 -6.87 -10.88
CA ASP A 77 -3.56 -8.15 -11.47
C ASP A 77 -4.32 -9.32 -10.82
N PHE A 78 -4.38 -9.33 -9.48
CA PHE A 78 -5.15 -10.31 -8.73
C PHE A 78 -6.66 -10.29 -9.03
N LEU A 79 -7.23 -9.10 -9.29
CA LEU A 79 -8.66 -8.94 -9.60
C LEU A 79 -9.01 -9.26 -11.06
N ASP A 80 -8.12 -8.95 -12.01
CA ASP A 80 -8.36 -9.19 -13.46
C ASP A 80 -8.21 -10.68 -13.79
N ASP A 81 -7.13 -11.32 -13.33
CA ASP A 81 -6.77 -12.68 -13.78
C ASP A 81 -7.09 -13.78 -12.77
N GLY A 82 -7.39 -13.43 -11.50
CA GLY A 82 -7.55 -14.40 -10.41
C GLY A 82 -6.28 -15.22 -10.13
N GLN A 83 -5.16 -14.86 -10.75
CA GLN A 83 -3.84 -15.49 -10.67
C GLN A 83 -2.79 -14.37 -10.59
N ILE A 84 -1.74 -14.57 -9.78
CA ILE A 84 -0.60 -13.67 -9.75
C ILE A 84 0.39 -14.19 -10.79
N ASN A 85 0.22 -13.77 -12.03
CA ASN A 85 1.22 -13.93 -13.08
C ASN A 85 1.66 -12.53 -13.45
N SER A 86 2.90 -12.19 -13.10
CA SER A 86 3.60 -11.05 -13.71
C SER A 86 3.59 -11.25 -15.23
N SER A 87 2.54 -10.76 -15.87
CA SER A 87 2.39 -10.87 -17.32
C SER A 87 3.51 -10.03 -17.92
N SER A 88 4.44 -10.77 -18.51
CA SER A 88 5.70 -10.30 -19.09
C SER A 88 5.50 -9.42 -20.31
#